data_AF-A3U521-F1
#
_entry.id   AF-A3U521-F1
#
_cell.length_a   1.000
_cell.length_b   1.000
_cell.length_c   1.000
_cell.angle_alpha   90.00
_cell.angle_beta   90.00
_cell.angle_gamma   90.00
#
_symmetry.space_group_name_H-M   'P 1'
#
loop_
_entity.id
_entity.type
_entity.pdbx_description
1 polymer ?
#
loop_
_entity_poly.entity_id
_entity_poly.type
_entity_poly.pdbx_seq_one_letter_code
_entity_poly.pdbx_strand_id
1 'polypeptide(L)'
;MKFFVSIICVLLFTSLTFSQSNPLVIKEKTPLIIYGSNTCHYCIDTKLFLKEKNIEFIFYDIDLSVSKLNEMLKKLSTNGVDISNVKLPVIDKSGKLFMNDSKFQDFLKMLVQ
;
A
#
# COMPACT_ATOMS: atom_id res chain seq x y z
N MET A 1 39.17 53.57 20.67
CA MET A 1 39.28 52.17 20.21
C MET A 1 38.13 51.32 20.75
N LYS A 2 36.88 51.65 20.42
CA LYS A 2 35.71 50.98 21.03
C LYS A 2 34.44 51.10 20.18
N PHE A 3 34.55 51.16 18.86
CA PHE A 3 33.36 51.16 17.99
C PHE A 3 33.52 50.42 16.65
N PHE A 4 34.70 49.89 16.34
CA PHE A 4 34.93 49.16 15.07
C PHE A 4 34.76 47.65 15.16
N VAL A 5 34.58 47.08 16.36
CA VAL A 5 34.47 45.62 16.54
C VAL A 5 33.02 45.12 16.37
N SER A 6 32.04 46.01 16.31
CA SER A 6 30.62 45.61 16.31
C SER A 6 30.03 45.29 14.93
N ILE A 7 30.66 45.70 13.83
CA ILE A 7 30.05 45.60 12.48
C ILE A 7 30.52 44.37 11.68
N ILE A 8 31.57 43.68 12.12
CA ILE A 8 32.08 42.47 11.43
C ILE A 8 31.31 41.20 11.87
N CYS A 9 30.63 41.22 13.00
CA CYS A 9 29.95 40.02 13.53
C CYS A 9 28.56 39.76 12.91
N VAL A 10 27.96 40.74 12.22
CA VAL A 10 26.59 40.61 11.68
C VAL A 10 26.56 40.10 10.24
N LEU A 11 27.68 40.18 9.50
CA LEU A 11 27.74 39.77 8.09
C LEU A 11 28.12 38.29 7.88
N LEU A 12 28.41 37.54 8.94
CA LEU A 12 28.73 36.11 8.87
C LEU A 12 27.52 35.19 9.09
N PHE A 13 26.32 35.74 9.33
CA PHE A 13 25.11 34.95 9.61
C PHE A 13 24.19 34.71 8.41
N THR A 14 24.51 35.19 7.21
CA THR A 14 23.59 35.13 6.05
C THR A 14 23.84 33.97 5.08
N SER A 15 24.73 33.02 5.38
CA SER A 15 24.99 31.86 4.50
C SER A 15 24.93 30.52 5.22
N LEU A 16 24.04 30.39 6.20
CA LEU A 16 23.45 29.08 6.50
C LEU A 16 22.20 28.91 5.64
N THR A 17 22.39 28.77 4.33
CA THR A 17 21.37 28.12 3.51
C THR A 17 21.26 26.70 4.02
N PHE A 18 20.27 26.46 4.87
CA PHE A 18 19.81 25.12 5.23
C PHE A 18 19.53 24.40 3.91
N SER A 19 20.46 23.55 3.50
CA SER A 19 20.26 22.60 2.41
C SER A 19 19.20 21.64 2.91
N GLN A 20 17.94 21.99 2.70
CA GLN A 20 16.83 21.07 2.80
C GLN A 20 17.05 20.07 1.65
N SER A 21 17.87 19.05 1.91
CA SER A 21 17.80 17.81 1.17
C SER A 21 16.36 17.37 1.33
N ASN A 22 15.52 17.60 0.32
CA ASN A 22 14.22 16.97 0.23
C ASN A 22 14.50 15.48 0.49
N PRO A 23 14.04 14.91 1.62
CA PRO A 23 14.06 13.47 1.73
C PRO A 23 13.27 13.03 0.51
N LEU A 24 13.90 12.28 -0.39
CA LEU A 24 13.14 11.45 -1.31
C LEU A 24 12.24 10.65 -0.38
N VAL A 25 10.97 11.05 -0.30
CA VAL A 25 9.94 10.27 0.34
C VAL A 25 9.96 9.00 -0.50
N ILE A 26 10.74 8.02 -0.07
CA ILE A 26 10.62 6.65 -0.51
C ILE A 26 9.22 6.32 -0.02
N LYS A 27 8.24 6.55 -0.91
CA LYS A 27 6.86 6.17 -0.71
C LYS A 27 6.93 4.66 -0.65
N GLU A 28 7.15 4.14 0.55
CA GLU A 28 7.34 2.72 0.80
C GLU A 28 6.12 2.05 0.18
N LYS A 29 6.35 1.34 -0.93
CA LYS A 29 5.27 0.78 -1.72
C LYS A 29 4.68 -0.31 -0.85
N THR A 30 3.56 0.00 -0.21
CA THR A 30 2.86 -0.98 0.61
C THR A 30 2.56 -2.20 -0.28
N PRO A 31 2.98 -3.41 0.14
CA PRO A 31 2.86 -4.59 -0.69
C PRO A 31 1.38 -4.87 -0.97
N LEU A 32 1.08 -5.37 -2.17
CA LEU A 32 -0.27 -5.83 -2.51
C LEU A 32 -0.60 -7.03 -1.63
N ILE A 33 -1.74 -7.01 -0.95
CA ILE A 33 -2.17 -8.12 -0.08
C ILE A 33 -3.34 -8.82 -0.74
N ILE A 34 -3.29 -10.16 -0.75
CA ILE A 34 -4.35 -11.04 -1.22
C ILE A 34 -4.88 -11.79 0.00
N TYR A 35 -6.12 -11.54 0.37
CA TYR A 35 -6.87 -12.41 1.27
C TYR A 35 -7.65 -13.41 0.44
N GLY A 36 -7.44 -14.70 0.68
CA GLY A 36 -8.06 -15.75 -0.10
C GLY A 36 -7.91 -17.12 0.52
N SER A 37 -8.22 -18.14 -0.26
CA SER A 37 -8.08 -19.55 0.11
C SER A 37 -7.24 -20.28 -0.93
N ASN A 38 -6.42 -21.25 -0.50
CA ASN A 38 -5.68 -22.11 -1.43
C ASN A 38 -6.59 -23.06 -2.24
N THR A 39 -7.87 -23.19 -1.88
CA THR A 39 -8.84 -24.02 -2.61
C THR A 39 -9.75 -23.21 -3.55
N CYS A 40 -9.62 -21.88 -3.56
CA CYS A 40 -10.42 -21.01 -4.41
C CYS A 40 -9.76 -20.81 -5.79
N HIS A 41 -10.45 -21.23 -6.86
CA HIS A 41 -9.99 -21.08 -8.25
C HIS A 41 -9.56 -19.64 -8.59
N TYR A 42 -10.39 -18.64 -8.28
CA TYR A 42 -10.05 -17.24 -8.54
C TYR A 42 -8.85 -16.75 -7.74
N CYS A 43 -8.61 -17.25 -6.53
CA CYS A 43 -7.43 -16.91 -5.74
C CYS A 43 -6.16 -17.49 -6.38
N ILE A 44 -6.21 -18.73 -6.86
CA ILE A 44 -5.10 -19.40 -7.54
C ILE A 44 -4.73 -18.62 -8.81
N ASP A 45 -5.72 -18.33 -9.65
CA ASP A 45 -5.52 -17.63 -10.92
C ASP A 45 -4.99 -16.21 -10.71
N THR A 46 -5.47 -15.50 -9.68
CA THR A 46 -4.98 -14.15 -9.34
C THR A 46 -3.51 -14.19 -8.90
N LYS A 47 -3.12 -15.19 -8.09
CA LYS A 47 -1.70 -15.38 -7.70
C LYS A 47 -0.83 -15.65 -8.90
N LEU A 48 -1.27 -16.52 -9.82
CA LEU A 48 -0.53 -16.85 -11.04
C LEU A 48 -0.35 -15.62 -11.93
N PHE A 49 -1.45 -14.90 -12.18
CA PHE A 49 -1.43 -13.67 -12.97
C PHE A 49 -0.46 -12.62 -12.40
N LEU A 50 -0.46 -12.38 -11.08
CA LEU A 50 0.46 -11.42 -10.47
C LEU A 50 1.92 -11.88 -10.53
N LYS A 51 2.18 -13.19 -10.37
CA LYS A 51 3.52 -13.77 -10.58
C LYS A 51 4.02 -13.59 -12.01
N GLU A 52 3.18 -13.86 -13.01
CA GLU A 52 3.51 -13.65 -14.44
C GLU A 52 3.83 -12.18 -14.76
N LYS A 53 3.25 -11.24 -14.01
CA LYS A 53 3.51 -9.80 -14.14
C LYS A 53 4.65 -9.30 -13.28
N ASN A 54 5.36 -10.17 -12.55
CA ASN A 54 6.41 -9.82 -11.60
C ASN A 54 5.95 -8.79 -10.55
N ILE A 55 4.69 -8.90 -10.11
CA ILE A 55 4.15 -8.05 -9.05
C ILE A 55 4.28 -8.79 -7.74
N GLU A 56 5.03 -8.21 -6.81
CA GLU A 56 5.15 -8.72 -5.45
C GLU A 56 3.84 -8.57 -4.68
N PHE A 57 3.49 -9.61 -3.93
CA PHE A 57 2.31 -9.63 -3.08
C PHE A 57 2.52 -10.50 -1.85
N ILE A 58 1.69 -10.27 -0.83
CA ILE A 58 1.55 -11.14 0.34
C ILE A 58 0.22 -11.88 0.20
N PHE A 59 0.24 -13.20 0.35
CA PHE A 59 -0.97 -14.01 0.37
C PHE A 59 -1.27 -14.48 1.79
N TYR A 60 -2.48 -14.18 2.26
CA TYR A 60 -3.01 -14.73 3.51
C TYR A 60 -4.12 -15.73 3.20
N ASP A 61 -3.87 -16.98 3.56
CA ASP A 61 -4.90 -18.02 3.55
C ASP A 61 -5.81 -17.83 4.77
N ILE A 62 -7.02 -17.33 4.52
CA ILE A 62 -7.98 -17.00 5.58
C ILE A 62 -8.68 -18.24 6.14
N ASP A 63 -8.62 -19.38 5.45
CA ASP A 63 -9.11 -20.67 5.98
C ASP A 63 -8.18 -21.19 7.08
N LEU A 64 -6.91 -20.82 7.02
CA LEU A 64 -5.88 -21.22 7.99
C LEU A 64 -5.60 -20.15 9.05
N SER A 65 -6.08 -18.92 8.86
CA SER A 65 -5.79 -17.80 9.76
C SER A 65 -7.03 -16.97 10.06
N VAL A 66 -7.66 -17.28 11.20
CA VAL A 66 -8.78 -16.50 11.74
C VAL A 66 -8.39 -15.04 11.99
N SER A 67 -7.13 -14.77 12.37
CA SER A 67 -6.63 -13.40 12.53
C SER A 67 -6.70 -12.61 11.22
N LYS A 68 -6.26 -13.22 10.10
CA LYS A 68 -6.28 -12.57 8.79
C LYS A 68 -7.67 -12.49 8.18
N LEU A 69 -8.54 -13.46 8.47
CA LEU A 69 -9.97 -13.35 8.17
C LEU A 69 -10.58 -12.11 8.86
N ASN A 70 -10.37 -11.94 10.16
CA ASN A 70 -10.89 -10.81 10.91
C ASN A 70 -10.29 -9.47 10.44
N GLU A 71 -9.00 -9.45 10.07
CA GLU A 71 -8.36 -8.29 9.46
C GLU A 71 -9.05 -7.89 8.16
N MET A 72 -9.30 -8.85 7.27
CA MET A 72 -10.01 -8.64 6.00
C MET A 72 -11.44 -8.10 6.23
N LEU A 73 -12.21 -8.75 7.10
CA LEU A 73 -13.60 -8.33 7.40
C LEU A 73 -13.66 -6.93 8.00
N LYS A 74 -12.73 -6.60 8.91
CA LYS A 74 -12.62 -5.26 9.48
C LYS A 74 -12.31 -4.21 8.41
N LYS A 75 -11.37 -4.50 7.50
CA LYS A 75 -11.04 -3.60 6.39
C LYS A 75 -12.24 -3.36 5.48
N LEU A 76 -12.96 -4.41 5.09
CA LEU A 76 -14.17 -4.32 4.27
C LEU A 76 -15.24 -3.45 4.94
N SER A 77 -15.57 -3.76 6.20
CA SER A 77 -16.58 -3.01 6.96
C SER A 77 -16.22 -1.53 7.14
N THR A 78 -14.94 -1.23 7.41
CA THR A 78 -14.46 0.16 7.56
C THR A 78 -14.54 0.94 6.24
N ASN A 79 -14.49 0.26 5.09
CA ASN A 79 -14.65 0.86 3.77
C ASN A 79 -16.11 0.84 3.27
N GLY A 80 -17.08 0.53 4.13
CA GLY A 80 -18.50 0.50 3.79
C GLY A 80 -18.90 -0.66 2.87
N VAL A 81 -18.06 -1.70 2.76
CA VAL A 81 -18.37 -2.89 1.98
C VAL A 81 -19.22 -3.84 2.82
N ASP A 82 -20.33 -4.29 2.25
CA ASP A 82 -21.20 -5.29 2.87
C ASP A 82 -20.50 -6.65 2.94
N ILE A 83 -20.25 -7.10 4.18
CA ILE A 83 -19.54 -8.35 4.46
C ILE A 83 -20.37 -9.61 4.14
N SER A 84 -21.68 -9.47 3.88
CA SER A 84 -22.52 -10.60 3.49
C SER A 84 -22.26 -11.05 2.04
N ASN A 85 -21.64 -10.19 1.22
CA ASN A 85 -21.43 -10.39 -0.21
C ASN A 85 -19.94 -10.45 -0.60
N VAL A 86 -19.07 -10.88 0.33
CA VAL A 86 -17.63 -10.99 0.07
C VAL A 86 -17.34 -12.05 -0.98
N LYS A 87 -16.61 -11.66 -2.02
CA LYS A 87 -16.13 -12.55 -3.07
C LYS A 87 -14.62 -12.61 -3.04
N LEU A 88 -14.08 -13.81 -2.91
CA LEU A 88 -12.63 -14.03 -2.95
C LEU A 88 -12.09 -14.05 -4.39
N PRO A 89 -10.82 -13.64 -4.59
CA PRO A 89 -9.95 -13.01 -3.59
C PRO A 89 -10.36 -11.57 -3.27
N VAL A 90 -10.09 -11.13 -2.03
CA VAL A 90 -10.10 -9.71 -1.67
C VAL A 90 -8.68 -9.18 -1.78
N ILE A 91 -8.48 -8.15 -2.59
CA ILE A 91 -7.19 -7.50 -2.79
C ILE A 91 -7.17 -6.21 -2.01
N ASP A 92 -6.12 -5.99 -1.22
CA ASP A 92 -5.79 -4.71 -0.63
C ASP A 92 -4.54 -4.16 -1.34
N LYS A 93 -4.73 -3.07 -2.09
CA LYS A 93 -3.66 -2.31 -2.74
C LYS A 93 -3.60 -0.94 -2.08
N SER A 94 -2.73 -0.81 -1.09
CA SER A 94 -2.50 0.44 -0.35
C SER A 94 -3.78 1.01 0.32
N GLY A 95 -4.59 0.14 0.91
CA GLY A 95 -5.85 0.48 1.59
C GLY A 95 -7.08 0.47 0.67
N LYS A 96 -6.89 0.44 -0.66
CA LYS A 96 -7.99 0.31 -1.61
C LYS A 96 -8.32 -1.17 -1.81
N LEU A 97 -9.58 -1.52 -1.58
CA LEU A 97 -10.07 -2.89 -1.66
C LEU A 97 -10.68 -3.20 -3.03
N PHE A 98 -10.38 -4.39 -3.55
CA PHE A 98 -10.93 -4.91 -4.80
C PHE A 98 -11.43 -6.34 -4.58
N MET A 99 -12.54 -6.69 -5.22
CA MET A 99 -13.11 -8.04 -5.19
C MET A 99 -13.44 -8.47 -6.62
N ASN A 100 -13.58 -9.78 -6.82
CA ASN A 100 -14.08 -10.33 -8.08
C ASN A 100 -15.61 -10.18 -8.20
N ASP A 101 -16.07 -8.93 -8.23
CA ASP A 101 -17.50 -8.57 -8.25
C ASP A 101 -18.15 -8.61 -9.64
N SER A 102 -17.32 -8.58 -10.68
CA SER A 102 -17.70 -8.47 -12.09
C SER A 102 -17.05 -9.56 -12.93
N LYS A 103 -16.68 -9.27 -14.19
CA LYS A 103 -15.95 -10.23 -15.03
C LYS A 103 -14.55 -10.41 -14.50
N PHE A 104 -14.15 -11.65 -14.23
CA PHE A 104 -12.84 -11.95 -13.64
C PHE A 104 -11.66 -11.34 -14.41
N GLN A 105 -11.73 -11.30 -15.74
CA GLN A 105 -10.69 -10.69 -16.57
C GLN A 105 -10.55 -9.17 -16.36
N ASP A 106 -11.66 -8.48 -16.09
CA ASP A 106 -11.61 -7.04 -15.83
C ASP A 106 -11.09 -6.77 -14.42
N PHE A 107 -11.45 -7.62 -13.45
CA PHE A 107 -10.83 -7.63 -12.12
C PHE A 107 -9.30 -7.78 -12.20
N LEU A 108 -8.78 -8.74 -12.97
CA LEU A 108 -7.32 -8.92 -13.12
C LEU A 108 -6.63 -7.68 -13.71
N LYS A 109 -7.23 -7.04 -14.73
CA LYS A 109 -6.67 -5.82 -15.34
C LYS A 109 -6.54 -4.68 -14.34
N MET A 110 -7.47 -4.54 -13.40
CA MET A 110 -7.42 -3.49 -12.37
C MET A 110 -6.23 -3.64 -11.43
N LEU A 111 -5.67 -4.84 -11.28
CA LEU A 111 -4.55 -5.09 -10.37
C LEU A 111 -3.23 -4.55 -10.92
N VAL A 112 -3.10 -4.50 -12.24
CA VAL A 112 -1.87 -4.10 -12.97
C VAL A 112 -1.88 -2.65 -13.47
N GLN A 113 -3.02 -1.98 -13.38
CA GLN A 113 -3.16 -0.53 -13.63
C GLN A 113 -2.66 0.28 -12.45
#